data_AF-A0A0A9DMG8-F1
#
_entry.id   AF-A0A0A9DMG8-F1
#
_cell.length_a   1.000
_cell.length_b   1.000
_cell.length_c   1.000
_cell.angle_alpha   90.00
_cell.angle_beta   90.00
_cell.angle_gamma   90.00
#
_symmetry.space_group_name_H-M   'P 1'
#
loop_
_entity.id
_entity.type
_entity.pdbx_description
1 polymer ?
#
loop_
_entity_poly.entity_id
_entity_poly.type
_entity_poly.pdbx_seq_one_letter_code
_entity_poly.pdbx_strand_id
1 'polypeptide(L)'
;MKRILNRYERYLLCESGDAMEEQAELQGNMSHDHIKLRSRIEALQTSQRNLMGEQLDSLTLREVQQLEHQIDRALTNIRSRKVESHAC
;
A
#
# COMPACT_ATOMS: atom_id res chain seq x y z
N MET A 1 -5.37 10.45 1.05
CA MET A 1 -4.89 9.72 -0.15
C MET A 1 -5.84 9.81 -1.35
N LYS A 2 -7.11 9.34 -1.26
CA LYS A 2 -8.10 9.40 -2.37
C LYS A 2 -8.21 10.77 -3.06
N ARG A 3 -8.16 11.86 -2.28
CA ARG A 3 -8.20 13.25 -2.78
C ARG A 3 -7.00 13.65 -3.65
N ILE A 4 -5.81 13.10 -3.38
CA ILE A 4 -4.58 13.43 -4.11
C ILE A 4 -4.61 12.73 -5.46
N LEU A 5 -4.92 11.43 -5.47
CA LEU A 5 -5.04 10.63 -6.70
C LEU A 5 -6.10 11.19 -7.65
N ASN A 6 -7.29 11.53 -7.11
CA ASN A 6 -8.36 12.09 -7.92
C ASN A 6 -8.07 13.51 -8.43
N ARG A 7 -7.12 14.24 -7.82
CA ARG A 7 -6.62 15.50 -8.38
C ARG A 7 -5.78 15.23 -9.63
N TYR A 8 -4.88 14.25 -9.60
CA TYR A 8 -4.06 13.88 -10.76
C TYR A 8 -4.93 13.39 -11.93
N GLU A 9 -5.95 12.58 -11.65
CA GLU A 9 -6.92 12.10 -12.64
C GLU A 9 -7.65 13.26 -13.36
N ARG A 10 -8.03 14.31 -12.63
CA ARG A 10 -8.69 15.51 -13.21
C ARG A 10 -7.74 16.40 -14.02
N TYR A 11 -6.47 16.50 -13.62
CA TYR A 11 -5.49 17.30 -14.37
C TYR A 11 -5.29 16.75 -15.78
N LEU A 12 -5.22 15.42 -15.92
CA LEU A 12 -5.00 14.76 -17.21
C LEU A 12 -6.21 14.88 -18.16
N LEU A 13 -7.44 14.76 -17.62
CA LEU A 13 -8.67 14.92 -18.40
C LEU A 13 -8.83 16.33 -19.01
N CYS A 14 -8.21 17.36 -18.40
CA CYS A 14 -8.32 18.75 -18.83
C CYS A 14 -7.28 19.15 -19.90
N GLU A 15 -6.20 18.39 -20.04
CA GLU A 15 -5.10 18.65 -21.00
C GLU A 15 -5.33 17.96 -22.37
N SER A 16 -6.42 17.19 -22.50
CA SER A 16 -6.70 16.26 -23.61
C SER A 16 -7.40 16.89 -24.83
N GLY A 17 -7.04 18.12 -25.20
CA GLY A 17 -7.70 18.86 -26.27
C GLY A 17 -7.45 18.37 -27.70
N ASP A 18 -6.25 17.83 -28.02
CA ASP A 18 -5.80 17.75 -29.42
C ASP A 18 -5.03 16.47 -29.84
N ALA A 19 -4.99 15.39 -29.04
CA ALA A 19 -4.17 14.19 -29.36
C ALA A 19 -4.87 12.85 -29.04
N MET A 20 -5.96 12.52 -29.74
CA MET A 20 -6.90 11.46 -29.35
C MET A 20 -6.40 9.99 -29.41
N GLU A 21 -5.45 9.62 -30.28
CA GLU A 21 -5.03 8.20 -30.43
C GLU A 21 -3.92 7.80 -29.45
N GLU A 22 -2.86 8.59 -29.35
CA GLU A 22 -1.77 8.36 -28.39
C GLU A 22 -2.26 8.59 -26.94
N GLN A 23 -3.23 9.48 -26.72
CA GLN A 23 -3.89 9.64 -25.42
C GLN A 23 -4.74 8.44 -25.04
N ALA A 24 -5.41 7.74 -25.97
CA ALA A 24 -6.24 6.60 -25.58
C ALA A 24 -5.40 5.44 -25.02
N GLU A 25 -4.24 5.16 -25.64
CA GLU A 25 -3.29 4.16 -25.15
C GLU A 25 -2.61 4.61 -23.84
N LEU A 26 -2.16 5.86 -23.75
CA LEU A 26 -1.61 6.43 -22.52
C LEU A 26 -2.64 6.45 -21.39
N GLN A 27 -3.89 6.83 -21.65
CA GLN A 27 -4.97 6.88 -20.67
C GLN A 27 -5.38 5.47 -20.23
N GLY A 28 -5.36 4.48 -21.14
CA GLY A 28 -5.54 3.07 -20.81
C GLY A 28 -4.42 2.52 -19.91
N ASN A 29 -3.16 2.77 -20.26
CA ASN A 29 -2.01 2.38 -19.44
C ASN A 29 -2.00 3.07 -18.07
N MET A 30 -2.24 4.37 -18.03
CA MET A 30 -2.28 5.15 -16.79
C MET A 30 -3.47 4.78 -15.91
N SER A 31 -4.62 4.44 -16.50
CA SER A 31 -5.77 3.90 -15.77
C SER A 31 -5.44 2.54 -15.13
N HIS A 32 -4.81 1.64 -15.90
CA HIS A 32 -4.38 0.34 -15.39
C HIS A 32 -3.32 0.48 -14.28
N ASP A 33 -2.32 1.34 -14.47
CA ASP A 33 -1.28 1.61 -13.47
C ASP A 33 -1.87 2.27 -12.23
N HIS A 34 -2.86 3.16 -12.38
CA HIS A 34 -3.59 3.74 -11.28
C HIS A 34 -4.39 2.70 -10.49
N ILE A 35 -5.09 1.78 -11.17
CA ILE A 35 -5.82 0.68 -10.52
C ILE A 35 -4.85 -0.24 -9.77
N LYS A 36 -3.71 -0.58 -10.38
CA LYS A 36 -2.68 -1.42 -9.78
C LYS A 36 -2.03 -0.76 -8.57
N LEU A 37 -1.73 0.54 -8.65
CA LEU A 37 -1.17 1.30 -7.53
C LEU A 37 -2.18 1.39 -6.39
N ARG A 38 -3.45 1.65 -6.72
CA ARG A 38 -4.53 1.74 -5.74
C ARG A 38 -4.76 0.43 -5.02
N SER A 39 -4.82 -0.70 -5.73
CA SER A 39 -4.98 -2.02 -5.11
C SER A 39 -3.81 -2.35 -4.17
N ARG A 40 -2.58 -1.98 -4.56
CA ARG A 40 -1.41 -2.17 -3.70
C ARG A 40 -1.47 -1.31 -2.44
N ILE A 41 -1.94 -0.07 -2.54
CA ILE A 41 -2.15 0.80 -1.37
C ILE A 41 -3.22 0.21 -0.45
N GLU A 42 -4.35 -0.24 -0.99
CA GLU A 42 -5.45 -0.83 -0.21
C GLU A 42 -5.00 -2.12 0.51
N ALA A 43 -4.20 -2.96 -0.14
CA ALA A 43 -3.58 -4.13 0.46
C ALA A 43 -2.63 -3.74 1.61
N LEU A 44 -1.77 -2.72 1.42
CA LEU A 44 -0.87 -2.24 2.46
C LEU A 44 -1.63 -1.65 3.67
N GLN A 45 -2.69 -0.88 3.43
CA GLN A 45 -3.52 -0.32 4.51
C GLN A 45 -4.23 -1.42 5.30
N THR A 46 -4.68 -2.48 4.63
CA THR A 46 -5.29 -3.64 5.28
C THR A 46 -4.26 -4.41 6.10
N SER A 47 -3.08 -4.67 5.52
CA SER A 47 -1.98 -5.28 6.25
C SER A 47 -1.56 -4.47 7.48
N GLN A 48 -1.51 -3.13 7.38
CA GLN A 48 -1.21 -2.27 8.51
C GLN A 48 -2.26 -2.42 9.63
N ARG A 49 -3.55 -2.40 9.28
CA ARG A 49 -4.64 -2.62 10.26
C ARG A 49 -4.51 -3.97 10.95
N ASN A 50 -4.25 -5.03 10.19
CA ASN A 50 -4.05 -6.38 10.73
C ASN A 50 -2.85 -6.43 11.69
N LEU A 51 -1.73 -5.79 11.34
CA LEU A 51 -0.55 -5.68 12.21
C LEU A 51 -0.82 -4.88 13.50
N MET A 52 -1.78 -3.94 13.46
CA MET A 52 -2.24 -3.18 14.62
C MET A 52 -3.30 -3.93 15.45
N GLY A 53 -3.66 -5.16 15.07
CA GLY A 53 -4.66 -5.97 15.76
C GLY A 53 -6.12 -5.65 15.38
N GLU A 54 -6.34 -4.92 14.28
CA GLU A 54 -7.68 -4.60 13.78
C GLU A 54 -8.11 -5.57 12.67
N GLN A 55 -9.44 -5.80 12.53
CA GLN A 55 -10.04 -6.57 11.43
C GLN A 55 -9.55 -8.02 11.27
N LEU A 56 -9.11 -8.64 12.37
CA LEU A 56 -8.58 -10.00 12.39
C LEU A 56 -9.63 -11.08 12.06
N ASP A 57 -10.92 -10.78 12.18
CA ASP A 57 -12.02 -11.71 11.90
C ASP A 57 -12.03 -12.21 10.43
N SER A 58 -11.43 -11.43 9.53
CA SER A 58 -11.32 -11.76 8.11
C SER A 58 -10.16 -12.73 7.80
N LEU A 59 -9.29 -13.01 8.77
CA LEU A 59 -8.10 -13.82 8.61
C LEU A 59 -8.33 -15.25 9.07
N THR A 60 -7.68 -16.18 8.41
CA THR A 60 -7.62 -17.58 8.84
C THR A 60 -6.64 -17.74 10.00
N LEU A 61 -6.80 -18.80 10.79
CA LEU A 61 -5.89 -19.12 11.90
C LEU A 61 -4.41 -19.15 11.48
N ARG A 62 -4.12 -19.66 10.27
CA ARG A 62 -2.76 -19.72 9.73
C ARG A 62 -2.19 -18.33 9.45
N GLU A 63 -3.00 -17.41 8.93
CA GLU A 63 -2.58 -16.04 8.66
C GLU A 63 -2.36 -15.26 9.96
N VAL A 64 -3.20 -15.50 10.98
CA VAL A 64 -3.01 -14.92 12.32
C VAL A 64 -1.69 -15.40 12.93
N GLN A 65 -1.39 -16.70 12.90
CA GLN A 65 -0.10 -17.24 13.37
C GLN A 65 1.10 -16.66 12.61
N GLN A 66 0.95 -16.42 11.31
CA GLN A 66 1.99 -15.79 10.51
C GLN A 66 2.21 -14.33 10.92
N LEU A 67 1.14 -13.59 11.21
CA LEU A 67 1.22 -12.22 11.72
C LEU A 67 1.93 -12.16 13.08
N GLU A 68 1.55 -13.04 14.01
CA GLU A 68 2.21 -13.15 15.32
C GLU A 68 3.72 -13.38 15.16
N HIS A 69 4.10 -14.37 14.35
CA HIS A 69 5.51 -14.66 14.10
C HIS A 69 6.26 -13.50 13.45
N GLN A 70 5.60 -12.76 12.54
CA GLN A 70 6.18 -11.57 11.92
C GLN A 70 6.43 -10.45 12.95
N ILE A 71 5.47 -10.21 13.84
CA ILE A 71 5.58 -9.20 14.91
C ILE A 71 6.69 -9.58 15.89
N ASP A 72 6.76 -10.84 16.32
CA ASP A 72 7.80 -11.32 17.25
C ASP A 72 9.21 -11.15 16.67
N ARG A 73 9.39 -11.49 15.39
CA ARG A 73 10.67 -11.29 14.70
C ARG A 73 11.03 -9.81 14.60
N ALA A 74 10.06 -8.96 14.24
CA ALA A 74 10.28 -7.52 14.16
C ALA A 74 10.66 -6.93 15.53
N LEU A 75 9.96 -7.31 16.60
CA LEU A 75 10.26 -6.88 17.96
C LEU A 75 11.63 -7.35 18.43
N THR A 76 12.00 -8.60 18.13
CA THR A 76 13.33 -9.13 18.45
C THR A 76 14.42 -8.30 17.77
N ASN A 77 14.26 -7.99 16.48
CA ASN A 77 15.20 -7.15 15.72
C ASN A 77 15.27 -5.71 16.23
N ILE A 78 14.14 -5.12 16.65
CA ILE A 78 14.12 -3.77 17.23
C ILE A 78 14.84 -3.75 18.59
N ARG A 79 14.58 -4.76 19.42
CA ARG A 79 15.22 -4.89 20.74
C ARG A 79 16.72 -5.11 20.61
N SER A 80 17.18 -6.01 19.73
CA SER A 80 18.61 -6.26 19.52
C SER A 80 19.33 -4.99 19.08
N ARG A 81 18.79 -4.26 18.10
CA ARG A 81 19.37 -2.96 17.66
C ARG A 81 19.43 -1.93 18.78
N LYS A 82 18.43 -1.88 19.66
CA LYS A 82 18.46 -0.98 20.83
C LYS A 82 19.52 -1.40 21.83
N VAL A 83 19.63 -2.70 22.13
CA VAL A 83 20.65 -3.23 23.05
C VAL A 83 22.06 -2.97 22.52
N GLU A 84 22.30 -3.21 21.23
CA GLU A 84 23.58 -2.89 20.56
C GLU A 84 23.91 -1.39 20.61
N SER A 85 22.91 -0.52 20.47
CA SER A 85 23.10 0.93 20.57
C SER A 85 23.33 1.44 22.00
N HIS A 86 22.95 0.68 23.03
CA HIS A 86 23.13 1.04 24.44
C HIS A 86 24.38 0.37 25.07
N ALA A 87 25.11 -0.44 24.31
CA ALA A 87 26.33 -1.13 24.74
C ALA A 87 27.62 -0.36 24.40
N CYS A 88 27.52 0.92 24.01
CA CYS A 88 28.64 1.83 23.75
C CYS A 88 28.75 2.91 24.83
#